data_AF-A0A521NF52-F1
#
_entry.id   AF-A0A521NF52-F1
#
_cell.length_a   1.000
_cell.length_b   1.000
_cell.length_c   1.000
_cell.angle_alpha   90.00
_cell.angle_beta   90.00
_cell.angle_gamma   90.00
#
_symmetry.space_group_name_H-M   'P 1'
#
loop_
_entity.id
_entity.type
_entity.pdbx_description
1 polymer ?
#
loop_
_entity_poly.entity_id
_entity_poly.type
_entity_poly.pdbx_seq_one_letter_code
_entity_poly.pdbx_strand_id
1 'polypeptide(L)'
;MISLRQRILWAGLLGSAALASSGAFAQTPAPTTAAPAAAVAQADGAAPQRKAHADHKRMDPAKRFERMQEHRAKRLAALKDKLKLNASQESAWSSYTGATQFSGPRPDGQRMTRADFAKLTTPQRIERMQARQAERSAMFAKRADATKSFYAALTPEQQKTFDAETLHFGGHRFHRGGHHGGPDAQPAKG
;
A
#
# COMPACT_ATOMS: atom_id res chain seq x y z
N MET A 1 -27.17 6.92 -48.81
CA MET A 1 -27.72 5.92 -47.87
C MET A 1 -27.23 6.28 -46.46
N ILE A 2 -28.18 6.48 -45.56
CA ILE A 2 -28.10 7.01 -44.19
C ILE A 2 -27.73 5.84 -43.27
N SER A 3 -26.82 5.94 -42.29
CA SER A 3 -27.07 6.16 -40.84
C SER A 3 -25.74 5.85 -40.12
N LEU A 4 -25.09 6.68 -39.30
CA LEU A 4 -25.44 7.32 -38.02
C LEU A 4 -25.64 6.35 -36.84
N ARG A 5 -24.63 6.26 -35.95
CA ARG A 5 -24.68 6.02 -34.48
C ARG A 5 -23.35 6.56 -33.90
N GLN A 6 -23.19 7.74 -33.26
CA GLN A 6 -23.79 8.30 -32.02
C GLN A 6 -23.86 7.24 -30.90
N ARG A 7 -23.36 7.39 -29.67
CA ARG A 7 -22.83 8.46 -28.77
C ARG A 7 -21.98 7.71 -27.72
N ILE A 8 -21.10 8.31 -26.92
CA ILE A 8 -21.44 8.87 -25.59
C ILE A 8 -20.19 9.59 -25.08
N LEU A 9 -20.30 10.91 -24.92
CA LEU A 9 -19.40 11.76 -24.15
C LEU A 9 -19.91 11.76 -22.71
N TRP A 10 -19.09 11.33 -21.75
CA TRP A 10 -19.36 11.52 -20.33
C TRP A 10 -18.88 12.91 -19.92
N ALA A 11 -19.75 13.91 -20.08
CA ALA A 11 -19.59 15.22 -19.46
C ALA A 11 -20.09 15.13 -18.02
N GLY A 12 -19.17 15.29 -17.07
CA GLY A 12 -19.52 15.58 -15.69
C GLY A 12 -19.83 17.07 -15.53
N LEU A 13 -20.75 17.39 -14.61
CA LEU A 13 -20.56 18.52 -13.70
C LEU A 13 -21.49 18.34 -12.50
N LEU A 14 -20.90 18.20 -11.31
CA LEU A 14 -21.58 18.36 -10.03
C LEU A 14 -22.02 19.82 -9.88
N GLY A 15 -23.30 20.02 -9.60
CA GLY A 15 -23.83 21.28 -9.06
C GLY A 15 -24.47 21.00 -7.71
N SER A 16 -23.87 21.52 -6.64
CA SER A 16 -24.40 21.68 -5.27
C SER A 16 -23.24 22.23 -4.42
N ALA A 17 -23.35 23.18 -3.51
CA ALA A 17 -24.43 24.07 -3.08
C ALA A 17 -23.71 25.22 -2.34
N ALA A 18 -24.15 26.46 -2.55
CA ALA A 18 -23.75 27.57 -1.69
C ALA A 18 -24.61 27.49 -0.41
N LEU A 19 -23.97 27.37 0.76
CA LEU A 19 -24.61 27.69 2.02
C LEU A 19 -23.71 28.66 2.80
N ALA A 20 -24.22 29.88 2.91
CA ALA A 20 -23.70 30.92 3.77
C ALA A 20 -23.97 30.56 5.24
N SER A 21 -23.00 30.75 6.11
CA SER A 21 -23.25 31.07 7.52
C SER A 21 -22.02 31.74 8.13
N SER A 22 -22.03 33.08 8.09
CA SER A 22 -21.22 33.91 8.99
C SER A 22 -21.87 33.84 10.38
N GLY A 23 -21.13 33.41 11.40
CA GLY A 23 -21.65 33.27 12.76
C GLY A 23 -20.59 33.52 13.82
N ALA A 24 -20.55 34.77 14.29
CA ALA A 24 -20.15 35.27 15.61
C ALA A 24 -18.96 34.63 16.36
N PHE A 25 -17.87 35.40 16.47
CA PHE A 25 -16.92 35.28 17.58
C PHE A 25 -17.59 35.84 18.85
N ALA A 26 -17.91 34.97 19.80
CA ALA A 26 -18.15 35.37 21.18
C ALA A 26 -16.96 34.90 22.03
N GLN A 27 -16.14 35.87 22.46
CA GLN A 27 -15.15 35.73 23.51
C GLN A 27 -15.85 35.52 24.85
N THR A 28 -15.43 34.50 25.60
CA THR A 28 -15.47 34.51 27.07
C THR A 28 -14.13 34.01 27.61
N PRO A 29 -13.40 34.79 28.41
CA PRO A 29 -12.22 34.32 29.11
C PRO A 29 -12.58 33.93 30.56
N ALA A 30 -12.16 32.75 31.01
CA ALA A 30 -11.90 32.41 32.42
C ALA A 30 -11.35 30.97 32.51
N PRO A 31 -10.76 30.56 33.64
CA PRO A 31 -9.53 31.07 34.22
C PRO A 31 -8.46 29.96 34.27
N THR A 32 -7.21 30.39 34.42
CA THR A 32 -6.03 29.55 34.67
C THR A 32 -6.21 28.60 35.84
N THR A 33 -6.12 27.29 35.57
CA THR A 33 -5.77 26.29 36.59
C THR A 33 -4.30 25.91 36.42
N ALA A 34 -3.57 26.05 37.53
CA ALA A 34 -2.14 25.85 37.63
C ALA A 34 -1.73 24.40 37.28
N ALA A 35 -0.67 24.28 36.49
CA ALA A 35 0.02 23.03 36.23
C ALA A 35 0.95 22.70 37.43
N PRO A 36 0.98 21.45 37.91
CA PRO A 36 2.09 21.00 38.76
C PRO A 36 3.31 20.72 37.88
N ALA A 37 4.43 21.35 38.22
CA ALA A 37 5.74 21.11 37.63
C ALA A 37 6.14 19.65 37.85
N ALA A 38 6.19 18.87 36.76
CA ALA A 38 6.83 17.56 36.76
C ALA A 38 8.34 17.76 36.61
N ALA A 39 9.05 17.41 37.68
CA ALA A 39 10.50 17.43 37.78
C ALA A 39 11.16 16.67 36.61
N VAL A 40 12.08 17.36 35.94
CA VAL A 40 13.05 16.75 35.02
C VAL A 40 14.08 15.97 35.83
N ALA A 41 13.83 14.68 36.04
CA ALA A 41 14.84 13.75 36.51
C ALA A 41 15.79 13.41 35.35
N GLN A 42 16.94 14.07 35.37
CA GLN A 42 18.10 13.80 34.53
C GLN A 42 18.69 12.46 34.94
N ALA A 43 18.58 11.44 34.09
CA ALA A 43 19.23 10.16 34.27
C ALA A 43 20.33 9.99 33.21
N ASP A 44 21.51 10.48 33.54
CA ASP A 44 22.76 10.02 32.94
C ASP A 44 22.97 8.55 33.32
N GLY A 45 22.71 7.67 32.36
CA GLY A 45 22.91 6.24 32.49
C GLY A 45 23.35 5.68 31.15
N ALA A 46 24.67 5.61 30.96
CA ALA A 46 25.31 4.98 29.82
C ALA A 46 24.71 3.57 29.58
N ALA A 47 24.18 3.35 28.38
CA ALA A 47 23.72 2.04 27.94
C ALA A 47 24.80 1.36 27.08
N PRO A 48 25.58 0.39 27.59
CA PRO A 48 26.33 -0.50 26.74
C PRO A 48 25.51 -1.78 26.53
N GLN A 49 25.01 -1.99 25.32
CA GLN A 49 24.80 -3.27 24.61
C GLN A 49 23.55 -3.26 23.73
N ARG A 50 23.63 -2.48 22.64
CA ARG A 50 22.91 -2.75 21.39
C ARG A 50 23.79 -3.54 20.41
N LYS A 51 24.40 -4.65 20.85
CA LYS A 51 25.25 -5.48 20.00
C LYS A 51 24.79 -6.95 19.99
N ALA A 52 23.58 -7.22 19.50
CA ALA A 52 23.13 -8.59 19.26
C ALA A 52 22.07 -8.73 18.15
N HIS A 53 21.99 -7.80 17.18
CA HIS A 53 21.09 -7.92 16.02
C HIS A 53 21.78 -7.60 14.68
N ALA A 54 23.11 -7.76 14.61
CA ALA A 54 23.90 -7.22 13.51
C ALA A 54 24.31 -8.22 12.41
N ASP A 55 23.82 -9.47 12.39
CA ASP A 55 24.31 -10.47 11.41
C ASP A 55 23.22 -11.20 10.60
N HIS A 56 22.04 -10.61 10.43
CA HIS A 56 21.23 -10.98 9.27
C HIS A 56 21.84 -10.32 8.03
N LYS A 57 22.77 -11.04 7.39
CA LYS A 57 23.36 -10.69 6.09
C LYS A 57 22.24 -10.25 5.14
N ARG A 58 22.10 -8.94 4.94
CA ARG A 58 21.03 -8.38 4.09
C ARG A 58 21.23 -8.96 2.69
N MET A 59 20.29 -9.77 2.24
CA MET A 59 20.33 -10.34 0.89
C MET A 59 20.38 -9.19 -0.12
N ASP A 60 21.24 -9.32 -1.13
CA ASP A 60 21.40 -8.37 -2.22
C ASP A 60 20.02 -7.98 -2.80
N PRO A 61 19.69 -6.68 -2.91
CA PRO A 61 18.45 -6.20 -3.51
C PRO A 61 18.13 -6.81 -4.87
N ALA A 62 19.14 -7.07 -5.71
CA ALA A 62 18.97 -7.70 -7.02
C ALA A 62 18.47 -9.15 -6.87
N LYS A 63 19.17 -9.98 -6.08
CA LYS A 63 18.76 -11.36 -5.78
C LYS A 63 17.40 -11.45 -5.12
N ARG A 64 17.03 -10.48 -4.29
CA ARG A 64 15.69 -10.40 -3.69
C ARG A 64 14.61 -10.15 -4.74
N PHE A 65 14.90 -9.26 -5.70
CA PHE A 65 13.97 -8.98 -6.79
C PHE A 65 13.78 -10.20 -7.69
N GLU A 66 14.87 -10.85 -8.11
CA GLU A 66 14.84 -12.08 -8.91
C GLU A 66 13.97 -13.14 -8.25
N ARG A 67 14.23 -13.46 -6.97
CA ARG A 67 13.41 -14.43 -6.22
C ARG A 67 11.93 -14.05 -6.19
N MET A 68 11.60 -12.76 -6.01
CA MET A 68 10.20 -12.33 -6.04
C MET A 68 9.55 -12.52 -7.42
N GLN A 69 10.30 -12.24 -8.49
CA GLN A 69 9.82 -12.45 -9.86
C GLN A 69 9.63 -13.94 -10.16
N GLU A 70 10.56 -14.80 -9.74
CA GLU A 70 10.44 -16.25 -9.87
C GLU A 70 9.21 -16.80 -9.14
N HIS A 71 9.01 -16.44 -7.87
CA HIS A 71 7.82 -16.87 -7.12
C HIS A 71 6.53 -16.37 -7.79
N ARG A 72 6.55 -15.16 -8.35
CA ARG A 72 5.40 -14.61 -9.07
C ARG A 72 5.14 -15.41 -10.36
N ALA A 73 6.17 -15.67 -11.15
CA ALA A 73 6.06 -16.45 -12.37
C ALA A 73 5.51 -17.85 -12.09
N LYS A 74 6.04 -18.53 -11.04
CA LYS A 74 5.53 -19.82 -10.57
C LYS A 74 4.05 -19.77 -10.19
N ARG A 75 3.62 -18.72 -9.46
CA ARG A 75 2.20 -18.53 -9.11
C ARG A 75 1.32 -18.30 -10.33
N LEU A 76 1.77 -17.48 -11.28
CA LEU A 76 1.01 -17.21 -12.49
C LEU A 76 0.90 -18.47 -13.37
N ALA A 77 1.98 -19.25 -13.49
CA ALA A 77 1.94 -20.54 -14.19
C ALA A 77 0.95 -21.50 -13.53
N ALA A 78 1.04 -21.71 -12.21
CA ALA A 78 0.13 -22.57 -11.48
C ALA A 78 -1.34 -22.10 -11.58
N LEU A 79 -1.58 -20.78 -11.58
CA LEU A 79 -2.92 -20.22 -11.78
C LEU A 79 -3.43 -20.48 -13.20
N LYS A 80 -2.59 -20.31 -14.22
CA LYS A 80 -2.95 -20.60 -15.62
C LYS A 80 -3.34 -22.07 -15.79
N ASP A 81 -2.55 -22.98 -15.24
CA ASP A 81 -2.78 -24.42 -15.32
C ASP A 81 -4.11 -24.82 -14.67
N LYS A 82 -4.43 -24.23 -13.51
CA LYS A 82 -5.70 -24.47 -12.79
C LYS A 82 -6.91 -23.91 -13.52
N LEU A 83 -6.78 -22.73 -14.13
CA LEU A 83 -7.88 -22.06 -14.84
C LEU A 83 -8.20 -22.72 -16.18
N LYS A 84 -7.28 -23.50 -16.77
CA LYS A 84 -7.47 -24.18 -18.07
C LYS A 84 -8.05 -23.23 -19.11
N LEU A 85 -7.37 -22.11 -19.33
CA LEU A 85 -7.84 -21.05 -20.23
C LEU A 85 -8.02 -21.56 -21.66
N ASN A 86 -9.06 -21.09 -22.34
CA ASN A 86 -9.26 -21.34 -23.76
C ASN A 86 -8.48 -20.32 -24.62
N ALA A 87 -8.39 -20.58 -25.92
CA ALA A 87 -7.64 -19.72 -26.84
C ALA A 87 -8.18 -18.27 -26.90
N SER A 88 -9.48 -18.05 -26.68
CA SER A 88 -10.07 -16.70 -26.66
C SER A 88 -9.74 -15.91 -25.40
N GLN A 89 -9.37 -16.56 -24.30
CA GLN A 89 -9.00 -15.94 -23.02
C GLN A 89 -7.51 -15.61 -22.89
N GLU A 90 -6.65 -16.15 -23.75
CA GLU A 90 -5.19 -15.94 -23.70
C GLU A 90 -4.78 -14.47 -23.86
N SER A 91 -5.55 -13.69 -24.63
CA SER A 91 -5.34 -12.24 -24.77
C SER A 91 -5.62 -11.48 -23.47
N ALA A 92 -6.69 -11.84 -22.76
CA ALA A 92 -7.05 -11.28 -21.46
C ALA A 92 -6.03 -11.69 -20.39
N TRP A 93 -5.53 -12.92 -20.43
CA TRP A 93 -4.45 -13.39 -19.55
C TRP A 93 -3.14 -12.63 -19.75
N SER A 94 -2.74 -12.39 -20.99
CA SER A 94 -1.53 -11.62 -21.31
C SER A 94 -1.63 -10.18 -20.80
N SER A 95 -2.80 -9.55 -20.95
CA SER A 95 -3.08 -8.21 -20.43
C SER A 95 -3.01 -8.17 -18.89
N TYR A 96 -3.60 -9.16 -18.23
CA TYR A 96 -3.57 -9.30 -16.77
C TYR A 96 -2.15 -9.49 -16.23
N THR A 97 -1.39 -10.42 -16.80
CA THR A 97 -0.02 -10.71 -16.34
C THR A 97 0.90 -9.52 -16.55
N GLY A 98 0.81 -8.83 -17.70
CA GLY A 98 1.58 -7.61 -17.98
C GLY A 98 1.24 -6.45 -17.05
N ALA A 99 -0.03 -6.21 -16.75
CA ALA A 99 -0.45 -5.14 -15.84
C ALA A 99 -0.08 -5.44 -14.38
N THR A 100 -0.14 -6.70 -13.98
CA THR A 100 0.14 -7.08 -12.59
C THR A 100 1.63 -7.26 -12.31
N GLN A 101 2.48 -7.44 -13.33
CA GLN A 101 3.93 -7.46 -13.19
C GLN A 101 4.45 -6.26 -12.37
N PHE A 102 5.44 -6.54 -11.54
CA PHE A 102 6.14 -5.49 -10.82
C PHE A 102 7.23 -4.95 -11.76
N SER A 103 7.10 -3.70 -12.19
CA SER A 103 8.23 -2.94 -12.75
C SER A 103 9.34 -3.00 -11.71
N GLY A 104 10.53 -3.46 -12.10
CA GLY A 104 11.56 -3.91 -11.18
C GLY A 104 12.07 -2.86 -10.18
N PRO A 105 13.22 -3.12 -9.52
CA PRO A 105 13.89 -2.08 -8.78
C PRO A 105 14.03 -0.88 -9.71
N ARG A 106 13.49 0.28 -9.31
CA ARG A 106 13.76 1.51 -10.06
C ARG A 106 15.27 1.61 -10.21
N PRO A 107 15.79 1.98 -11.40
CA PRO A 107 17.23 2.06 -11.62
C PRO A 107 17.87 2.82 -10.46
N ASP A 108 18.95 2.24 -9.92
CA ASP A 108 19.70 2.81 -8.80
C ASP A 108 20.02 4.26 -9.14
N GLY A 109 19.43 5.18 -8.37
CA GLY A 109 19.40 6.61 -8.68
C GLY A 109 18.03 7.26 -8.49
N GLN A 110 16.92 6.53 -8.71
CA GLN A 110 15.58 7.08 -8.48
C GLN A 110 15.07 6.92 -7.04
N ARG A 111 15.72 6.07 -6.24
CA ARG A 111 15.41 5.93 -4.81
C ARG A 111 16.19 6.98 -4.03
N MET A 112 15.50 8.05 -3.66
CA MET A 112 16.06 9.06 -2.78
C MET A 112 16.54 8.43 -1.46
N THR A 113 17.78 8.73 -1.10
CA THR A 113 18.40 8.16 0.10
C THR A 113 17.73 8.69 1.36
N ARG A 114 17.97 8.02 2.49
CA ARG A 114 17.46 8.50 3.79
C ARG A 114 18.06 9.85 4.16
N ALA A 115 19.32 10.09 3.78
CA ALA A 115 20.03 11.34 4.01
C ALA A 115 19.43 12.48 3.18
N ASP A 116 19.14 12.26 1.90
CA ASP A 116 18.52 13.29 1.06
C ASP A 116 17.08 13.60 1.50
N PHE A 117 16.35 12.60 1.99
CA PHE A 117 15.05 12.83 2.63
C PHE A 117 15.15 13.69 3.89
N ALA A 118 16.23 13.57 4.66
CA ALA A 118 16.45 14.36 5.86
C ALA A 118 16.77 15.83 5.55
N LYS A 119 17.36 16.13 4.37
CA LYS A 119 17.65 17.50 3.92
C LYS A 119 16.38 18.28 3.52
N LEU A 120 15.29 17.59 3.17
CA LEU A 120 14.02 18.23 2.83
C LEU A 120 13.38 18.87 4.07
N THR A 121 12.75 20.02 3.87
CA THR A 121 11.90 20.64 4.89
C THR A 121 10.63 19.80 5.12
N THR A 122 9.98 19.96 6.27
CA THR A 122 8.73 19.24 6.60
C THR A 122 7.64 19.36 5.51
N PRO A 123 7.30 20.54 4.97
CA PRO A 123 6.31 20.64 3.88
C PRO A 123 6.73 19.88 2.62
N GLN A 124 7.99 19.99 2.19
CA GLN A 124 8.51 19.25 1.03
C GLN A 124 8.48 17.72 1.23
N ARG A 125 8.69 17.25 2.47
CA ARG A 125 8.55 15.83 2.80
C ARG A 125 7.10 15.36 2.63
N ILE A 126 6.12 16.17 3.06
CA ILE A 126 4.69 15.85 2.92
C ILE A 126 4.31 15.76 1.44
N GLU A 127 4.67 16.77 0.63
CA GLU A 127 4.41 16.77 -0.82
C GLU A 127 4.99 15.53 -1.49
N ARG A 128 6.23 15.17 -1.15
CA ARG A 128 6.85 13.96 -1.68
C ARG A 128 6.13 12.68 -1.26
N MET A 129 5.65 12.60 -0.02
CA MET A 129 4.87 11.46 0.46
C MET A 129 3.54 11.36 -0.30
N GLN A 130 2.87 12.49 -0.55
CA GLN A 130 1.65 12.55 -1.36
C GLN A 130 1.92 12.11 -2.80
N ALA A 131 2.99 12.59 -3.44
CA ALA A 131 3.37 12.17 -4.79
C ALA A 131 3.62 10.66 -4.88
N ARG A 132 4.34 10.07 -3.91
CA ARG A 132 4.52 8.61 -3.84
C ARG A 132 3.23 7.87 -3.58
N GLN A 133 2.31 8.44 -2.81
CA GLN A 133 1.01 7.85 -2.56
C GLN A 133 0.18 7.83 -3.84
N ALA A 134 0.13 8.94 -4.58
CA ALA A 134 -0.55 9.05 -5.86
C ALA A 134 0.02 8.08 -6.90
N GLU A 135 1.34 7.93 -6.97
CA GLU A 135 1.98 6.97 -7.87
C GLU A 135 1.58 5.52 -7.52
N ARG A 136 1.58 5.18 -6.22
CA ARG A 136 1.17 3.84 -5.77
C ARG A 136 -0.32 3.58 -6.00
N SER A 137 -1.19 4.57 -5.80
CA SER A 137 -2.61 4.42 -6.05
C SER A 137 -2.90 4.25 -7.55
N ALA A 138 -2.22 5.00 -8.42
CA ALA A 138 -2.34 4.83 -9.87
C ALA A 138 -1.90 3.43 -10.33
N MET A 139 -0.76 2.94 -9.82
CA MET A 139 -0.30 1.58 -10.11
C MET A 139 -1.25 0.51 -9.59
N PHE A 140 -1.89 0.74 -8.44
CA PHE A 140 -2.92 -0.16 -7.93
C PHE A 140 -4.18 -0.14 -8.80
N ALA A 141 -4.67 1.04 -9.18
CA ALA A 141 -5.84 1.20 -10.04
C ALA A 141 -5.65 0.44 -11.37
N LYS A 142 -4.50 0.63 -12.04
CA LYS A 142 -4.16 -0.11 -13.27
C LYS A 142 -4.24 -1.63 -13.09
N ARG A 143 -3.75 -2.14 -11.96
CA ARG A 143 -3.80 -3.58 -11.64
C ARG A 143 -5.22 -4.04 -11.34
N ALA A 144 -5.99 -3.25 -10.61
CA ALA A 144 -7.38 -3.53 -10.27
C ALA A 144 -8.21 -3.61 -11.56
N ASP A 145 -8.06 -2.66 -12.46
CA ASP A 145 -8.79 -2.62 -13.73
C ASP A 145 -8.44 -3.83 -14.60
N ALA A 146 -7.15 -4.14 -14.77
CA ALA A 146 -6.73 -5.33 -15.50
C ALA A 146 -7.24 -6.64 -14.87
N THR A 147 -7.32 -6.70 -13.54
CA THR A 147 -7.88 -7.86 -12.83
C THR A 147 -9.39 -7.98 -13.07
N LYS A 148 -10.13 -6.87 -12.99
CA LYS A 148 -11.57 -6.85 -13.27
C LYS A 148 -11.88 -7.25 -14.71
N SER A 149 -11.13 -6.72 -15.68
CA SER A 149 -11.27 -7.08 -17.10
C SER A 149 -10.99 -8.55 -17.35
N PHE A 150 -9.94 -9.11 -16.73
CA PHE A 150 -9.65 -10.53 -16.83
C PHE A 150 -10.75 -11.38 -16.20
N TYR A 151 -11.21 -11.01 -15.00
CA TYR A 151 -12.28 -11.73 -14.30
C TYR A 151 -13.59 -11.75 -15.10
N ALA A 152 -13.93 -10.67 -15.79
CA ALA A 152 -15.11 -10.61 -16.67
C ALA A 152 -15.01 -11.52 -17.90
N ALA A 153 -13.79 -11.88 -18.33
CA ALA A 153 -13.56 -12.81 -19.43
C ALA A 153 -13.56 -14.29 -19.01
N LEU A 154 -13.53 -14.57 -17.70
CA LEU A 154 -13.58 -15.93 -17.15
C LEU A 154 -15.01 -16.47 -17.11
N THR A 155 -15.14 -17.79 -17.24
CA THR A 155 -16.41 -18.48 -16.97
C THR A 155 -16.70 -18.51 -15.46
N PRO A 156 -17.95 -18.74 -15.03
CA PRO A 156 -18.29 -18.82 -13.60
C PRO A 156 -17.47 -19.87 -12.83
N GLU A 157 -17.10 -20.99 -13.45
CA GLU A 157 -16.26 -22.03 -12.83
C GLU A 157 -14.80 -21.57 -12.67
N GLN A 158 -14.27 -20.88 -13.67
CA GLN A 158 -12.93 -20.30 -13.62
C GLN A 158 -12.85 -19.15 -12.60
N GLN A 159 -13.89 -18.34 -12.48
CA GLN A 159 -14.00 -17.29 -11.48
C GLN A 159 -13.87 -17.85 -10.05
N LYS A 160 -14.60 -18.93 -9.73
CA LYS A 160 -14.47 -19.63 -8.44
C LYS A 160 -13.05 -20.12 -8.17
N THR A 161 -12.40 -20.66 -9.20
CA THR A 161 -11.00 -21.13 -9.11
C THR A 161 -10.05 -19.95 -8.88
N PHE A 162 -10.26 -18.84 -9.60
CA PHE A 162 -9.47 -17.62 -9.43
C PHE A 162 -9.61 -17.05 -8.02
N ASP A 163 -10.83 -16.98 -7.48
CA ASP A 163 -11.08 -16.48 -6.13
C ASP A 163 -10.42 -17.37 -5.07
N ALA A 164 -10.59 -18.69 -5.17
CA ALA A 164 -9.96 -19.64 -4.25
C ALA A 164 -8.43 -19.48 -4.24
N GLU A 165 -7.80 -19.40 -5.42
CA GLU A 165 -6.35 -19.23 -5.52
C GLU A 165 -5.90 -17.86 -4.98
N THR A 166 -6.61 -16.78 -5.31
CA THR A 166 -6.20 -15.43 -4.92
C THR A 166 -6.38 -15.12 -3.44
N LEU A 167 -7.36 -15.73 -2.76
CA LEU A 167 -7.53 -15.65 -1.31
C LEU A 167 -6.28 -16.13 -0.54
N HIS A 168 -5.70 -17.25 -0.97
CA HIS A 168 -4.50 -17.82 -0.35
C HIS A 168 -3.27 -16.91 -0.50
N PHE A 169 -3.24 -16.03 -1.50
CA PHE A 169 -2.11 -15.15 -1.77
C PHE A 169 -2.13 -13.84 -0.95
N GLY A 170 -3.26 -13.46 -0.36
CA GLY A 170 -3.42 -12.22 0.42
C GLY A 170 -3.23 -12.37 1.94
N GLY A 171 -3.43 -13.58 2.49
CA GLY A 171 -3.66 -13.78 3.93
C GLY A 171 -2.41 -13.76 4.84
N HIS A 172 -1.19 -13.91 4.30
CA HIS A 172 -0.01 -14.13 5.16
C HIS A 172 0.78 -12.88 5.56
N ARG A 173 0.36 -11.67 5.15
CA ARG A 173 1.15 -10.45 5.41
C ARG A 173 0.70 -9.63 6.61
N PHE A 174 -0.46 -9.93 7.20
CA PHE A 174 -1.01 -9.15 8.32
C PHE A 174 -0.58 -9.65 9.71
N HIS A 175 0.09 -10.81 9.81
CA HIS A 175 0.50 -11.39 11.11
C HIS A 175 1.99 -11.26 11.46
N ARG A 176 2.81 -10.56 10.66
CA ARG A 176 4.25 -10.41 10.94
C ARG A 176 4.58 -8.96 11.33
N GLY A 177 3.97 -8.48 12.40
CA GLY A 177 4.18 -7.10 12.88
C GLY A 177 3.72 -6.80 14.29
N GLY A 178 3.32 -7.80 15.09
CA GLY A 178 2.92 -7.59 16.48
C GLY A 178 3.45 -8.72 17.34
N HIS A 179 4.51 -8.44 18.10
CA HIS A 179 4.86 -9.03 19.40
C HIS A 179 6.24 -8.49 19.83
N HIS A 180 6.26 -7.22 20.25
CA HIS A 180 7.10 -6.84 21.39
C HIS A 180 6.16 -6.92 22.60
N GLY A 181 6.10 -8.10 23.21
CA GLY A 181 5.45 -8.28 24.51
C GLY A 181 6.20 -7.45 25.54
N GLY A 182 5.49 -6.56 26.22
CA GLY A 182 5.93 -6.04 27.51
C GLY A 182 5.92 -7.16 28.55
N PRO A 183 6.80 -7.12 29.56
CA PRO A 183 6.89 -8.18 30.56
C PRO A 183 5.60 -8.26 31.38
N ASP A 184 5.09 -9.49 31.43
CA ASP A 184 4.21 -10.10 32.42
C ASP A 184 3.78 -9.22 33.61
N ALA A 185 2.54 -8.72 33.57
CA ALA A 185 1.82 -8.36 34.78
C ALA A 185 1.38 -9.67 35.46
N GLN A 186 2.15 -10.12 36.44
CA GLN A 186 1.69 -11.13 37.39
C GLN A 186 0.42 -10.62 38.09
N PRO A 187 -0.64 -11.44 38.24
CA PRO A 187 -1.75 -11.07 39.10
C PRO A 187 -1.27 -11.19 40.55
N ALA A 188 -1.11 -10.04 41.22
CA ALA A 188 -0.95 -10.00 42.66
C ALA A 188 -2.19 -10.62 43.29
N LYS A 189 -2.00 -11.78 43.95
CA LYS A 189 -2.95 -12.29 44.93
C LYS A 189 -2.87 -11.39 46.17
N GLY A 190 -4.00 -10.82 46.55
CA GLY A 190 -4.25 -10.11 47.80
C GLY A 190 -5.75 -10.03 48.00
#